data_AF-A0A520CMU7-F1
#
_entry.id   AF-A0A520CMU7-F1
#
_cell.length_a   1.000
_cell.length_b   1.000
_cell.length_c   1.000
_cell.angle_alpha   90.00
_cell.angle_beta   90.00
_cell.angle_gamma   90.00
#
_symmetry.space_group_name_H-M   'P 1'
#
loop_
_entity.id
_entity.type
_entity.pdbx_description
1 polymer ?
#
loop_
_entity_poly.entity_id
_entity_poly.type
_entity_poly.pdbx_seq_one_letter_code
_entity_poly.pdbx_strand_id
1 'polypeptide(L)'
;MNKRRAPTKPVPKPTTRKLFRPIRKYDDVEKQYLKTHRRGQPHTFNSKVAIHYDVNIALIINLMIYWCHQNAKGKLNFRDGYYWTYNSAPMIRTKYPYLSERSIRIAINRLLSDQLLVKSDKNYNKHKYDKTSWYRINEDGIKSMFSMSPFDVLFPKE
;
A
#
# COMPACT_ATOMS: atom_id res chain seq x y z
N MET A 1 -2.71 57.92 23.64
CA MET A 1 -4.08 57.36 23.73
C MET A 1 -4.02 55.88 23.37
N ASN A 2 -3.79 55.01 24.36
CA ASN A 2 -3.47 53.59 24.15
C ASN A 2 -4.74 52.73 24.35
N LYS A 3 -5.37 52.28 23.26
CA LYS A 3 -6.59 51.44 23.32
C LYS A 3 -6.20 50.01 23.72
N ARG A 4 -6.45 49.63 24.97
CA ARG A 4 -6.34 48.23 25.43
C ARG A 4 -7.36 47.38 24.66
N ARG A 5 -6.91 46.39 23.88
CA ARG A 5 -7.79 45.39 23.28
C ARG A 5 -8.42 44.55 24.38
N ALA A 6 -9.73 44.34 24.31
CA ALA A 6 -10.46 43.47 25.23
C ALA A 6 -9.93 42.03 25.13
N PRO A 7 -9.89 41.26 26.24
CA PRO A 7 -9.50 39.87 26.20
C PRO A 7 -10.48 39.09 25.32
N THR A 8 -9.95 38.42 24.29
CA THR A 8 -10.72 37.51 23.44
C THR A 8 -11.30 36.40 24.32
N LYS A 9 -12.63 36.20 24.28
CA LYS A 9 -13.28 35.07 24.95
C LYS A 9 -12.57 33.76 24.54
N PRO A 10 -12.27 32.84 25.47
CA PRO A 10 -11.65 31.58 25.13
C PRO A 10 -12.56 30.83 24.14
N VAL A 11 -11.98 30.40 23.02
CA VAL A 11 -12.68 29.55 22.05
C VAL A 11 -13.16 28.30 22.79
N PRO A 12 -14.46 27.96 22.76
CA PRO A 12 -14.96 26.78 23.43
C PRO A 12 -14.21 25.56 22.89
N LYS A 13 -13.53 24.81 23.77
CA LYS A 13 -12.90 23.55 23.39
C LYS A 13 -13.99 22.65 22.84
N PRO A 14 -13.84 22.08 21.61
CA PRO A 14 -14.84 21.21 21.06
C PRO A 14 -15.11 20.07 22.05
N THR A 15 -16.37 19.88 22.42
CA THR A 15 -16.80 18.83 23.33
C THR A 15 -16.40 17.48 22.72
N THR A 16 -15.37 16.86 23.27
CA THR A 16 -14.75 15.61 22.78
C THR A 16 -15.69 14.39 22.72
N ARG A 17 -16.94 14.53 23.17
CA ARG A 17 -17.93 13.45 23.29
C ARG A 17 -18.71 13.11 22.01
N LYS A 18 -18.52 13.82 20.90
CA LYS A 18 -19.07 13.44 19.58
C LYS A 18 -17.96 13.17 18.55
N LEU A 19 -16.81 12.66 18.98
CA LEU A 19 -15.77 12.22 18.05
C LEU A 19 -16.30 11.03 17.23
N PHE A 20 -16.38 11.22 15.91
CA PHE A 20 -16.50 10.23 14.84
C PHE A 20 -17.05 8.86 15.29
N ARG A 21 -18.38 8.69 15.24
CA ARG A 21 -18.92 7.33 15.15
C ARG A 21 -18.66 6.84 13.73
N PRO A 22 -18.05 5.67 13.54
CA PRO A 22 -17.83 5.15 12.19
C PRO A 22 -19.19 4.95 11.52
N ILE A 23 -19.28 5.33 10.25
CA ILE A 23 -20.51 5.23 9.43
C ILE A 23 -21.00 3.78 9.36
N ARG A 24 -20.09 2.81 9.54
CA ARG A 24 -20.38 1.37 9.60
C ARG A 24 -19.62 0.67 10.72
N LYS A 25 -20.02 -0.58 11.01
CA LYS A 25 -19.24 -1.48 11.87
C LYS A 25 -17.94 -1.90 11.16
N TYR A 26 -16.86 -1.96 11.94
CA TYR A 26 -15.60 -2.54 11.50
C TYR A 26 -15.68 -4.06 11.52
N ASP A 27 -15.04 -4.71 10.54
CA ASP A 27 -14.82 -6.15 10.59
C ASP A 27 -13.61 -6.51 11.46
N ASP A 28 -13.33 -7.81 11.60
CA ASP A 28 -12.32 -8.29 12.54
C ASP A 28 -10.89 -7.94 12.14
N VAL A 29 -10.60 -7.82 10.84
CA VAL A 29 -9.28 -7.39 10.36
C VAL A 29 -9.08 -5.91 10.67
N GLU A 30 -10.10 -5.09 10.46
CA GLU A 30 -10.08 -3.67 10.80
C GLU A 30 -9.96 -3.44 12.31
N LYS A 31 -10.73 -4.18 13.12
CA LYS A 31 -10.63 -4.12 14.60
C LYS A 31 -9.21 -4.48 15.06
N GLN A 32 -8.64 -5.56 14.54
CA GLN A 32 -7.29 -5.99 14.90
C GLN A 32 -6.24 -4.94 14.48
N TYR A 33 -6.41 -4.33 13.31
CA TYR A 33 -5.53 -3.27 12.84
C TYR A 33 -5.61 -2.02 13.73
N LEU A 34 -6.82 -1.54 14.05
CA LEU A 34 -7.01 -0.36 14.89
C LEU A 34 -6.55 -0.58 16.34
N LYS A 35 -6.64 -1.82 16.85
CA LYS A 35 -6.10 -2.20 18.16
C LYS A 35 -4.56 -2.08 18.19
N THR A 36 -3.90 -2.53 17.12
CA THR A 36 -2.43 -2.52 17.01
C THR A 36 -1.88 -1.14 16.64
N HIS A 37 -2.61 -0.35 15.85
CA HIS A 37 -2.23 0.99 15.39
C HIS A 37 -3.14 2.05 16.01
N ARG A 38 -3.04 2.24 17.33
CA ARG A 38 -3.99 3.10 18.09
C ARG A 38 -4.02 4.56 17.61
N ARG A 39 -2.93 5.07 17.02
CA ARG A 39 -2.83 6.43 16.45
C ARG A 39 -3.08 6.47 14.94
N GLY A 40 -3.37 5.34 14.31
CA GLY A 40 -3.29 5.16 12.86
C GLY A 40 -1.85 5.01 12.38
N GLN A 41 -1.70 4.48 11.16
CA GLN A 41 -0.43 4.42 10.45
C GLN A 41 -0.55 5.32 9.21
N PRO A 42 0.37 6.26 8.99
CA PRO A 42 0.41 6.98 7.72
C PRO A 42 0.87 6.01 6.62
N HIS A 43 0.14 6.00 5.51
CA HIS A 43 0.54 5.29 4.29
C HIS A 43 0.83 6.32 3.21
N THR A 44 1.97 6.15 2.54
CA THR A 44 2.38 7.00 1.43
C THR A 44 2.24 6.25 0.11
N PHE A 45 2.03 6.99 -0.97
CA PHE A 45 1.95 6.46 -2.32
C PHE A 45 2.52 7.46 -3.33
N ASN A 46 2.91 6.97 -4.50
CA ASN A 46 3.40 7.83 -5.58
C ASN A 46 2.23 8.54 -6.29
N SER A 47 2.25 9.87 -6.32
CA SER A 47 1.18 10.68 -6.92
C SER A 47 1.07 10.50 -8.43
N LYS A 48 2.18 10.34 -9.16
CA LYS A 48 2.16 10.11 -10.62
C LYS A 48 1.48 8.80 -10.97
N VAL A 49 1.75 7.74 -10.21
CA VAL A 49 1.05 6.45 -10.35
C VAL A 49 -0.44 6.61 -10.01
N ALA A 50 -0.78 7.32 -8.94
CA ALA A 50 -2.18 7.54 -8.55
C ALA A 50 -2.97 8.38 -9.55
N ILE A 51 -2.34 9.36 -10.21
CA ILE A 51 -2.94 10.16 -11.28
C ILE A 51 -3.21 9.30 -12.51
N HIS A 52 -2.27 8.43 -12.88
CA HIS A 52 -2.44 7.56 -14.04
C HIS A 52 -3.46 6.45 -13.80
N TYR A 53 -3.56 5.98 -12.54
CA TYR A 53 -4.47 4.92 -12.12
C TYR A 53 -5.43 5.40 -11.04
N ASP A 54 -5.22 4.95 -9.81
CA ASP A 54 -5.94 5.30 -8.61
C ASP A 54 -5.05 5.04 -7.38
N VAL A 55 -5.50 5.51 -6.21
CA VAL A 55 -4.76 5.39 -4.96
C VAL A 55 -4.56 3.93 -4.54
N ASN A 56 -5.50 3.03 -4.84
CA ASN A 56 -5.39 1.63 -4.42
C ASN A 56 -4.27 0.93 -5.19
N ILE A 57 -4.19 1.17 -6.51
CA ILE A 57 -3.12 0.66 -7.36
C ILE A 57 -1.77 1.25 -6.91
N ALA A 58 -1.71 2.55 -6.65
CA ALA A 58 -0.50 3.22 -6.20
C ALA A 58 0.03 2.65 -4.86
N LEU A 59 -0.86 2.37 -3.90
CA LEU A 59 -0.50 1.70 -2.64
C LEU A 59 0.02 0.27 -2.87
N ILE A 60 -0.66 -0.50 -3.72
CA ILE A 60 -0.32 -1.90 -3.95
C ILE A 60 1.01 -2.03 -4.69
N ILE A 61 1.26 -1.24 -5.74
CA ILE A 61 2.54 -1.30 -6.44
C ILE A 61 3.69 -0.84 -5.52
N ASN A 62 3.49 0.20 -4.70
CA ASN A 62 4.47 0.60 -3.67
C ASN A 62 4.80 -0.56 -2.73
N LEU A 63 3.79 -1.25 -2.20
CA LEU A 63 3.99 -2.40 -1.33
C LEU A 63 4.81 -3.51 -2.04
N MET A 64 4.48 -3.81 -3.30
CA MET A 64 5.17 -4.84 -4.07
C MET A 64 6.64 -4.48 -4.33
N ILE A 65 6.91 -3.24 -4.75
CA ILE A 65 8.28 -2.76 -4.99
C ILE A 65 9.08 -2.84 -3.69
N TYR A 66 8.50 -2.39 -2.57
CA TYR A 66 9.15 -2.44 -1.28
C TYR A 66 9.58 -3.87 -0.92
N TRP A 67 8.68 -4.85 -1.02
CA TRP A 67 9.01 -6.23 -0.66
C TRP A 67 9.99 -6.88 -1.61
N CYS A 68 9.90 -6.64 -2.92
CA CYS A 68 10.90 -7.11 -3.88
C CYS A 68 12.29 -6.55 -3.55
N HIS A 69 12.37 -5.25 -3.21
CA HIS A 69 13.61 -4.60 -2.82
C HIS A 69 14.17 -5.12 -1.49
N GLN A 70 13.34 -5.37 -0.48
CA GLN A 70 13.80 -5.97 0.77
C GLN A 70 14.29 -7.41 0.57
N ASN A 71 13.61 -8.18 -0.28
CA ASN A 71 14.06 -9.52 -0.65
C ASN A 71 15.40 -9.48 -1.41
N ALA A 72 15.60 -8.49 -2.30
CA ALA A 72 16.89 -8.25 -2.95
C ALA A 72 18.01 -7.95 -1.96
N LYS A 73 17.78 -7.01 -1.03
CA LYS A 73 18.75 -6.67 0.03
C LYS A 73 19.10 -7.85 0.93
N GLY A 74 18.09 -8.64 1.31
CA GLY A 74 18.29 -9.83 2.13
C GLY A 74 18.77 -11.06 1.36
N LYS A 75 18.92 -10.99 0.04
CA LYS A 75 19.17 -12.14 -0.86
C LYS A 75 18.16 -13.29 -0.66
N LEU A 76 16.92 -12.94 -0.34
CA LEU A 76 15.81 -13.86 -0.13
C LEU A 76 14.99 -13.99 -1.41
N ASN A 77 14.32 -15.13 -1.58
CA ASN A 77 13.33 -15.31 -2.66
C ASN A 77 13.85 -15.04 -4.08
N PHE A 78 15.15 -15.23 -4.31
CA PHE A 78 15.76 -15.16 -5.64
C PHE A 78 15.49 -16.45 -6.40
N ARG A 79 14.73 -16.35 -7.50
CA ARG A 79 14.31 -17.49 -8.34
C ARG A 79 14.27 -17.07 -9.80
N ASP A 80 14.77 -17.93 -10.68
CA ASP A 80 14.75 -17.72 -12.13
C ASP A 80 15.32 -16.35 -12.57
N GLY A 81 16.35 -15.86 -11.87
CA GLY A 81 17.01 -14.58 -12.19
C GLY A 81 16.34 -13.34 -11.59
N TYR A 82 15.25 -13.48 -10.83
CA TYR A 82 14.50 -12.35 -10.27
C TYR A 82 14.24 -12.50 -8.77
N TYR A 83 14.00 -11.36 -8.11
CA TYR A 83 13.52 -11.31 -6.73
C TYR A 83 11.99 -11.25 -6.70
N TRP A 84 11.40 -12.24 -6.04
CA TRP A 84 9.95 -12.40 -5.98
C TRP A 84 9.40 -12.07 -4.60
N THR A 85 8.13 -11.71 -4.56
CA THR A 85 7.34 -11.58 -3.33
C THR A 85 6.06 -12.41 -3.45
N TYR A 86 5.65 -13.04 -2.35
CA TYR A 86 4.36 -13.69 -2.25
C TYR A 86 3.44 -12.80 -1.43
N ASN A 87 2.37 -12.30 -2.05
CA ASN A 87 1.40 -11.45 -1.37
C ASN A 87 0.01 -11.81 -1.85
N SER A 88 -0.75 -12.48 -0.97
CA SER A 88 -2.15 -12.77 -1.21
C SER A 88 -3.01 -11.53 -0.94
N ALA A 89 -4.19 -11.46 -1.55
CA ALA A 89 -5.12 -10.36 -1.26
C ALA A 89 -5.48 -10.26 0.25
N PRO A 90 -5.70 -11.36 0.99
CA PRO A 90 -5.83 -11.30 2.45
C PRO A 90 -4.61 -10.70 3.16
N MET A 91 -3.38 -11.08 2.77
CA MET A 91 -2.17 -10.53 3.39
C MET A 91 -2.04 -9.03 3.15
N ILE A 92 -2.29 -8.57 1.92
CA ILE A 92 -2.28 -7.14 1.59
C ILE A 92 -3.35 -6.41 2.41
N ARG A 93 -4.54 -7.00 2.56
CA ARG A 93 -5.61 -6.44 3.37
C ARG A 93 -5.23 -6.28 4.85
N THR A 94 -4.39 -7.14 5.41
CA THR A 94 -3.87 -6.91 6.78
C THR A 94 -3.02 -5.64 6.90
N LYS A 95 -2.37 -5.20 5.81
CA LYS A 95 -1.57 -3.97 5.76
C LYS A 95 -2.44 -2.76 5.43
N TYR A 96 -3.41 -2.93 4.54
CA TYR A 96 -4.36 -1.92 4.09
C TYR A 96 -5.80 -2.38 4.39
N PRO A 97 -6.23 -2.35 5.67
CA PRO A 97 -7.51 -2.94 6.09
C PRO A 97 -8.74 -2.22 5.54
N TYR A 98 -8.55 -0.97 5.09
CA TYR A 98 -9.55 -0.15 4.42
C TYR A 98 -9.77 -0.53 2.94
N LEU A 99 -8.94 -1.42 2.38
CA LEU A 99 -9.16 -1.99 1.05
C LEU A 99 -9.91 -3.33 1.16
N SER A 100 -10.88 -3.53 0.27
CA SER A 100 -11.51 -4.84 0.11
C SER A 100 -10.58 -5.79 -0.64
N GLU A 101 -10.66 -7.09 -0.36
CA GLU A 101 -9.89 -8.10 -1.13
C GLU A 101 -10.22 -8.05 -2.63
N ARG A 102 -11.47 -7.71 -2.97
CA ARG A 102 -11.90 -7.53 -4.35
C ARG A 102 -11.13 -6.38 -5.02
N SER A 103 -11.06 -5.22 -4.36
CA SER A 103 -10.32 -4.07 -4.88
C SER A 103 -8.83 -4.37 -5.02
N ILE A 104 -8.25 -5.12 -4.08
CA ILE A 104 -6.85 -5.57 -4.15
C ILE A 104 -6.63 -6.49 -5.37
N ARG A 105 -7.51 -7.47 -5.59
CA ARG A 105 -7.42 -8.35 -6.77
C ARG A 105 -7.56 -7.58 -8.08
N ILE A 106 -8.47 -6.62 -8.15
CA ILE A 106 -8.64 -5.75 -9.32
C ILE A 106 -7.37 -4.95 -9.58
N ALA A 107 -6.77 -4.35 -8.55
CA ALA A 107 -5.54 -3.59 -8.68
C ALA A 107 -4.36 -4.47 -9.13
N ILE A 108 -4.19 -5.67 -8.55
CA ILE A 108 -3.17 -6.62 -8.99
C ILE A 108 -3.39 -7.00 -10.46
N ASN A 109 -4.62 -7.30 -10.86
CA ASN A 109 -4.92 -7.67 -12.25
C ASN A 109 -4.62 -6.55 -13.24
N ARG A 110 -4.91 -5.28 -12.88
CA ARG A 110 -4.54 -4.11 -13.70
C ARG A 110 -3.02 -3.95 -13.81
N LEU A 111 -2.29 -4.14 -12.71
CA LEU A 111 -0.83 -4.10 -12.75
C LEU A 111 -0.22 -5.22 -13.62
N LEU A 112 -0.87 -6.39 -13.66
CA LEU A 112 -0.46 -7.50 -14.54
C LEU A 112 -0.82 -7.23 -16.01
N SER A 113 -2.02 -6.71 -16.30
CA SER A 113 -2.44 -6.40 -17.68
C SER A 113 -1.53 -5.36 -18.32
N ASP A 114 -1.10 -4.39 -17.53
CA ASP A 114 -0.28 -3.27 -17.99
C ASP A 114 1.22 -3.59 -17.87
N GLN A 115 1.53 -4.87 -17.63
CA GLN A 115 2.89 -5.39 -17.56
C GLN A 115 3.79 -4.65 -16.56
N LEU A 116 3.23 -4.11 -15.47
CA LEU A 116 4.00 -3.50 -14.37
C LEU A 116 4.41 -4.54 -13.33
N LEU A 117 3.63 -5.61 -13.21
CA LEU A 117 3.96 -6.81 -12.45
C LEU A 117 4.06 -8.01 -13.38
N VAL A 118 4.86 -8.99 -12.96
CA VAL A 118 4.86 -10.33 -13.55
C VAL A 118 4.45 -11.33 -12.49
N LYS A 119 3.52 -12.20 -12.85
CA LYS A 119 3.10 -13.34 -12.02
C LYS A 119 3.90 -14.57 -12.42
N SER A 120 4.33 -15.36 -11.44
CA SER A 120 5.01 -16.64 -11.71
C SER A 120 4.02 -17.68 -12.21
N ASP A 121 4.40 -18.42 -13.26
CA ASP A 121 3.70 -19.64 -13.71
C ASP A 121 4.08 -20.86 -12.86
N LYS A 122 5.21 -20.78 -12.13
CA LYS A 122 5.70 -21.84 -11.25
C LYS A 122 5.23 -21.63 -9.82
N ASN A 123 5.05 -22.74 -9.10
CA ASN A 123 4.84 -22.72 -7.66
C ASN A 123 6.19 -22.78 -6.92
N TYR A 124 6.62 -21.67 -6.31
CA TYR A 124 7.83 -21.62 -5.49
C TYR A 124 7.58 -21.91 -4.00
N ASN A 125 6.35 -22.25 -3.61
CA ASN A 125 6.01 -22.57 -2.22
C ASN A 125 6.65 -23.89 -1.78
N LYS A 126 6.94 -23.99 -0.48
CA LYS A 126 7.49 -25.21 0.13
C LYS A 126 6.57 -26.42 -0.06
N HIS A 127 5.26 -26.19 -0.02
CA HIS A 127 4.24 -27.23 -0.15
C HIS A 127 3.47 -27.07 -1.47
N LYS A 128 3.31 -28.17 -2.23
CA LYS A 128 2.66 -28.16 -3.56
C LYS A 128 1.17 -27.76 -3.55
N TYR A 129 0.50 -27.99 -2.43
CA TYR A 129 -0.91 -27.61 -2.23
C TYR A 129 -1.08 -26.12 -1.92
N ASP A 130 -0.04 -25.44 -1.45
CA ASP A 130 -0.06 -24.00 -1.28
C ASP A 130 -0.03 -23.33 -2.66
N LYS A 131 -1.13 -22.69 -3.02
CA LYS A 131 -1.33 -21.99 -4.30
C LYS A 131 -1.11 -20.48 -4.17
N THR A 132 -0.42 -20.02 -3.12
CA THR A 132 -0.07 -18.60 -2.98
C THR A 132 0.73 -18.15 -4.20
N SER A 133 0.22 -17.12 -4.88
CA SER A 133 0.82 -16.58 -6.09
C SER A 133 2.04 -15.73 -5.76
N TRP A 134 3.04 -15.81 -6.63
CA TRP A 134 4.27 -15.04 -6.55
C TRP A 134 4.28 -13.96 -7.62
N TYR A 135 4.74 -12.77 -7.23
CA TYR A 135 4.83 -11.60 -8.09
C TYR A 135 6.23 -11.03 -8.05
N ARG A 136 6.67 -10.46 -9.16
CA ARG A 136 7.85 -9.61 -9.23
C ARG A 136 7.51 -8.32 -9.95
N ILE A 137 8.36 -7.32 -9.77
CA ILE A 137 8.30 -6.08 -10.53
C ILE A 137 8.76 -6.32 -11.97
N ASN A 138 8.08 -5.71 -12.93
CA ASN A 138 8.60 -5.54 -14.27
C ASN A 138 9.28 -4.17 -14.39
N GLU A 139 10.60 -4.12 -14.26
CA GLU A 139 11.34 -2.86 -14.27
C GLU A 139 11.21 -2.13 -15.60
N ASP A 140 11.29 -2.86 -16.72
CA ASP A 140 11.12 -2.30 -18.06
C ASP A 140 9.72 -1.74 -18.27
N GLY A 141 8.69 -2.43 -17.75
CA GLY A 141 7.31 -1.95 -17.78
C GLY A 141 7.14 -0.62 -17.04
N ILE A 142 7.67 -0.53 -15.81
CA ILE A 142 7.64 0.72 -15.03
C ILE A 142 8.42 1.84 -15.73
N LYS A 143 9.61 1.54 -16.24
CA LYS A 143 10.45 2.50 -16.96
C LYS A 143 9.77 3.01 -18.21
N SER A 144 9.15 2.13 -18.99
CA SER A 144 8.41 2.49 -20.20
C SER A 144 7.20 3.37 -19.89
N MET A 145 6.40 2.98 -18.89
CA MET A 145 5.15 3.68 -18.54
C MET A 145 5.39 5.05 -17.90
N PHE A 146 6.38 5.15 -17.01
CA PHE A 146 6.52 6.30 -16.13
C PHE A 146 7.84 7.07 -16.29
N SER A 147 8.74 6.57 -17.13
CA SER A 147 10.10 7.11 -17.31
C SER A 147 10.88 7.17 -15.99
N MET A 148 10.63 6.20 -15.10
CA MET A 148 11.27 6.13 -13.78
C MET A 148 11.65 4.69 -13.44
N SER A 149 12.62 4.49 -12.54
CA SER A 149 12.91 3.17 -11.99
C SER A 149 11.88 2.78 -10.93
N PRO A 150 11.71 1.49 -10.60
CA PRO A 150 10.89 1.08 -9.47
C PRO A 150 11.29 1.77 -8.16
N PHE A 151 12.59 2.04 -7.98
CA PHE A 151 13.09 2.72 -6.78
C PHE A 151 12.60 4.16 -6.71
N ASP A 152 12.56 4.88 -7.83
CA ASP A 152 12.05 6.27 -7.90
C ASP A 152 10.54 6.36 -7.60
N VAL A 153 9.81 5.26 -7.79
CA VAL A 153 8.39 5.18 -7.36
C VAL A 153 8.29 5.32 -5.83
N LEU A 154 9.19 4.67 -5.08
CA LEU A 154 9.21 4.69 -3.61
C LEU A 154 9.94 5.89 -3.03
N PHE A 155 11.08 6.23 -3.63
CA PHE A 155 12.02 7.23 -3.18
C PHE A 155 12.36 8.12 -4.37
N PRO A 156 11.45 9.04 -4.75
CA PRO A 156 11.70 9.95 -5.85
C PRO A 156 12.95 10.76 -5.56
N LYS A 157 13.84 10.85 -6.55
CA LYS A 157 15.00 11.75 -6.48
C LYS A 157 14.50 13.19 -6.59
N GLU A 158 15.10 14.07 -5.80
CA GLU A 158 14.87 15.51 -5.84
C GLU A 158 15.30 16.12 -7.18
#